data_AF-A0A162IU74-F1
#
_entry.id   AF-A0A162IU74-F1
#
_cell.length_a   1.000
_cell.length_b   1.000
_cell.length_c   1.000
_cell.angle_alpha   90.00
_cell.angle_beta   90.00
_cell.angle_gamma   90.00
#
_symmetry.space_group_name_H-M   'P 1'
#
loop_
_entity.id
_entity.type
_entity.pdbx_description
1 polymer ?
#
loop_
_entity_poly.entity_id
_entity_poly.type
_entity_poly.pdbx_seq_one_letter_code
_entity_poly.pdbx_strand_id
1 'polypeptide(L)'
;MKKWLTYILYLNISFFAFADYFLTNGEVTFYYDSEEQAVSYLRGDALYPLDISRIRFYWIDEEERVYDLQNCVENIEQEGENILRLSYVLPEGRWKITFLPSFQKKQQLFCFFEGSLRRKGHFVVEISPQQENHYLRLQGSEGEKDLEYRNFLLSSNRKDFSIFLSKNSSLRDFHLEEILTSAKKFREDRLYYVFDKMKEGEERGILRFDFYQKETQAWKSFEEVQWEEKAAVLSSEQKYRTMRSSEILAKNLELLDLLSSRVYIPSSISYAKAKISYLEKQQLLLLRALYGMVKNHQRILEDVNLRKKELDSVYYFYYAFLYAEKTRRRIDQNLVEKRLSPQILSMYDEMTEDGRLIAVEDSLEAYASYYRLLSLLEKRVEFVQEREFIQERKEKLYSYIQKSFIKQGTFRDRSFLEKSNVKNIEYVFLLPSSMQRTEVKKWYDANYDKTSGVFHYGKEHSLDMIHNLKMVSVLYEVGMFPEAGQLLKHLESYIEKSQNFVLESYPLHYQWKKQELELSAQAMYYYLLANWNREQYHGNER
;
A
#
# COMPACT_ATOMS: atom_id res chain seq x y z
N MET A 1 -30.51 -28.46 7.92
CA MET A 1 -29.78 -28.05 6.69
C MET A 1 -29.52 -26.54 6.58
N LYS A 2 -30.40 -25.62 7.02
CA LYS A 2 -30.17 -24.16 6.88
C LYS A 2 -29.00 -23.60 7.73
N LYS A 3 -28.83 -24.04 8.99
CA LYS A 3 -27.78 -23.53 9.90
C LYS A 3 -26.34 -23.80 9.45
N TRP A 4 -26.09 -24.94 8.79
CA TRP A 4 -24.76 -25.31 8.33
C TRP A 4 -24.32 -24.47 7.12
N LEU A 5 -25.27 -24.16 6.22
CA LEU A 5 -25.03 -23.24 5.10
C LEU A 5 -24.76 -21.82 5.61
N THR A 6 -25.52 -21.36 6.61
CA THR A 6 -25.29 -20.05 7.26
C THR A 6 -23.93 -19.99 7.96
N TYR A 7 -23.48 -21.09 8.59
CA TYR A 7 -22.17 -21.19 9.23
C TYR A 7 -21.03 -21.15 8.21
N ILE A 8 -21.20 -21.81 7.05
CA ILE A 8 -20.23 -21.75 5.95
C ILE A 8 -20.21 -20.37 5.29
N LEU A 9 -21.37 -19.75 5.10
CA LEU A 9 -21.45 -18.37 4.62
C LEU A 9 -20.79 -17.41 5.60
N TYR A 10 -21.05 -17.56 6.91
CA TYR A 10 -20.40 -16.78 7.96
C TYR A 10 -18.89 -16.98 7.95
N LEU A 11 -18.39 -18.22 7.88
CA LEU A 11 -16.96 -18.49 7.78
C LEU A 11 -16.36 -17.89 6.52
N ASN A 12 -16.98 -18.04 5.35
CA ASN A 12 -16.47 -17.47 4.10
C ASN A 12 -16.47 -15.94 4.15
N ILE A 13 -17.57 -15.30 4.57
CA ILE A 13 -17.66 -13.85 4.72
C ILE A 13 -16.61 -13.37 5.72
N SER A 14 -16.46 -14.07 6.84
CA SER A 14 -15.43 -13.76 7.84
C SER A 14 -14.03 -13.91 7.24
N PHE A 15 -13.73 -14.99 6.50
CA PHE A 15 -12.43 -15.20 5.84
C PHE A 15 -12.14 -14.17 4.75
N PHE A 16 -13.14 -13.76 3.96
CA PHE A 16 -13.00 -12.72 2.94
C PHE A 16 -12.81 -11.34 3.58
N ALA A 17 -13.58 -11.00 4.61
CA ALA A 17 -13.40 -9.77 5.39
C ALA A 17 -12.03 -9.75 6.11
N PHE A 18 -11.59 -10.89 6.63
CA PHE A 18 -10.28 -11.04 7.26
C PHE A 18 -9.13 -10.97 6.23
N ALA A 19 -9.35 -11.44 5.00
CA ALA A 19 -8.39 -11.32 3.91
C ALA A 19 -8.26 -9.86 3.39
N ASP A 20 -9.37 -9.14 3.25
CA ASP A 20 -9.37 -7.69 2.96
C ASP A 20 -8.67 -6.89 4.08
N TYR A 21 -8.85 -7.31 5.34
CA TYR A 21 -8.13 -6.77 6.49
C TYR A 21 -6.62 -7.06 6.49
N PHE A 22 -6.15 -8.16 5.88
CA PHE A 22 -4.71 -8.42 5.69
C PHE A 22 -4.10 -7.64 4.51
N LEU A 23 -4.90 -7.26 3.51
CA LEU A 23 -4.42 -6.52 2.32
C LEU A 23 -3.97 -5.09 2.67
N THR A 24 -4.50 -4.51 3.75
CA THR A 24 -4.22 -3.15 4.24
C THR A 24 -2.87 -3.05 5.00
N ASN A 25 -2.22 -4.17 5.32
CA ASN A 25 -0.82 -4.32 5.75
C ASN A 25 -0.29 -3.22 6.72
N GLY A 26 -1.06 -2.84 7.73
CA GLY A 26 -0.74 -1.82 8.74
C GLY A 26 -1.21 -0.38 8.43
N GLU A 27 -2.09 -0.17 7.45
CA GLU A 27 -2.88 1.06 7.28
C GLU A 27 -3.83 1.23 8.45
N VAL A 28 -4.00 2.45 8.97
CA VAL A 28 -5.05 2.78 9.94
C VAL A 28 -6.09 3.61 9.20
N THR A 29 -7.22 3.00 8.88
CA THR A 29 -8.38 3.63 8.24
C THR A 29 -9.34 4.05 9.36
N PHE A 30 -9.75 5.32 9.37
CA PHE A 30 -10.76 5.81 10.30
C PHE A 30 -12.09 5.94 9.57
N TYR A 31 -13.16 5.58 10.26
CA TYR A 31 -14.51 5.85 9.79
C TYR A 31 -15.39 6.24 10.97
N TYR A 32 -16.41 7.04 10.69
CA TYR A 32 -17.45 7.31 11.65
C TYR A 32 -18.51 6.22 11.52
N ASP A 33 -18.70 5.44 12.58
CA ASP A 33 -19.76 4.45 12.68
C ASP A 33 -21.06 5.15 13.08
N SER A 34 -22.03 5.22 12.17
CA SER A 34 -23.30 5.90 12.42
C SER A 34 -24.24 5.10 13.33
N GLU A 35 -24.06 3.78 13.45
CA GLU A 35 -24.85 2.94 14.36
C GLU A 35 -24.34 3.07 15.79
N GLU A 36 -23.01 3.00 15.98
CA GLU A 36 -22.36 3.16 17.29
C GLU A 36 -22.13 4.63 17.67
N GLN A 37 -22.43 5.56 16.76
CA GLN A 37 -22.19 7.00 16.85
C GLN A 37 -20.77 7.31 17.36
N ALA A 38 -19.74 6.70 16.79
CA ALA A 38 -18.38 6.85 17.29
C ALA A 38 -17.33 6.79 16.19
N VAL A 39 -16.13 7.27 16.50
CA VAL A 39 -14.98 7.04 15.62
C VAL A 39 -14.47 5.63 15.86
N SER A 40 -14.60 4.83 14.82
CA SER A 40 -14.07 3.48 14.71
C SER A 40 -12.88 3.50 13.76
N TYR A 41 -12.06 2.46 13.82
CA TYR A 41 -10.92 2.36 12.93
C TYR A 41 -10.64 0.90 12.57
N LEU A 42 -9.99 0.70 11.43
CA LEU A 42 -9.46 -0.57 10.97
C LEU A 42 -7.95 -0.40 10.80
N ARG A 43 -7.15 -1.24 11.47
CA ARG A 43 -5.71 -1.32 11.20
C ARG A 43 -5.33 -2.62 10.53
N GLY A 44 -4.67 -2.56 9.39
CA GLY A 44 -4.28 -3.74 8.61
C GLY A 44 -3.14 -4.62 9.15
N ASP A 45 -2.82 -4.54 10.45
CA ASP A 45 -1.80 -5.39 11.07
C ASP A 45 -2.49 -6.39 12.00
N ALA A 46 -2.70 -7.61 11.51
CA ALA A 46 -3.39 -8.66 12.25
C ALA A 46 -2.54 -9.29 13.37
N LEU A 47 -1.21 -9.07 13.37
CA LEU A 47 -0.31 -9.60 14.40
C LEU A 47 -0.28 -8.71 15.64
N TYR A 48 -0.56 -7.42 15.43
CA TYR A 48 -0.69 -6.43 16.49
C TYR A 48 -1.91 -5.55 16.22
N PRO A 49 -3.12 -5.97 16.66
CA PRO A 49 -4.26 -5.08 16.63
C PRO A 49 -3.92 -3.83 17.45
N LEU A 50 -4.35 -2.66 16.98
CA LEU A 50 -4.37 -1.50 17.85
C LEU A 50 -5.29 -1.83 19.03
N ASP A 51 -4.80 -1.59 20.24
CA ASP A 51 -5.58 -1.92 21.42
C ASP A 51 -6.56 -0.78 21.76
N ILE A 52 -7.29 -0.29 20.77
CA ILE A 52 -8.36 0.72 20.90
C ILE A 52 -9.59 0.15 20.19
N SER A 53 -10.81 0.31 20.67
CA SER A 53 -12.02 -0.15 19.97
C SER A 53 -12.86 1.02 19.50
N ARG A 54 -12.71 2.17 20.16
CA ARG A 54 -13.60 3.31 20.02
C ARG A 54 -12.94 4.56 20.58
N ILE A 55 -13.14 5.69 19.91
CA ILE A 55 -12.79 7.03 20.40
C ILE A 55 -14.06 7.89 20.43
N ARG A 56 -14.30 8.53 21.56
CA ARG A 56 -15.45 9.40 21.81
C ARG A 56 -15.01 10.72 22.42
N PHE A 57 -15.85 11.73 22.26
CA PHE A 57 -15.55 13.10 22.66
C PHE A 57 -16.70 13.68 23.47
N TYR A 58 -16.36 14.37 24.55
CA TYR A 58 -17.33 15.04 25.41
C TYR A 58 -16.86 16.45 25.73
N TRP A 59 -17.84 17.32 26.02
CA TRP A 59 -17.63 18.65 26.56
C TRP A 59 -18.33 18.72 27.91
N ILE A 60 -17.64 19.22 28.93
CA ILE A 60 -18.23 19.46 30.27
C ILE A 60 -18.14 20.95 30.53
N ASP A 61 -19.27 21.61 30.76
CA ASP A 61 -19.27 23.04 31.07
C ASP A 61 -18.99 23.31 32.56
N GLU A 62 -18.89 24.59 32.94
CA GLU A 62 -18.67 25.01 34.34
C GLU A 62 -19.85 24.67 35.28
N GLU A 63 -21.02 24.33 34.74
CA GLU A 63 -22.18 23.84 35.49
C GLU A 63 -22.15 22.30 35.63
N GLU A 64 -21.04 21.66 35.26
CA GLU A 64 -20.83 20.21 35.24
C GLU A 64 -21.80 19.45 34.32
N ARG A 65 -22.41 20.15 33.35
CA ARG A 65 -23.27 19.51 32.35
C ARG A 65 -22.41 18.83 31.31
N VAL A 66 -22.68 17.54 31.10
CA VAL A 66 -21.97 16.69 30.15
C VAL A 66 -22.68 16.68 28.80
N TYR A 67 -21.98 17.14 27.79
CA TYR A 67 -22.39 17.12 26.39
C TYR A 67 -21.63 16.01 25.67
N ASP A 68 -22.37 15.02 25.18
CA ASP A 68 -21.86 13.97 24.31
C ASP A 68 -21.80 14.50 22.88
N LEU A 69 -20.60 14.79 22.38
CA LEU A 69 -20.42 15.41 21.07
C LEU A 69 -20.97 14.52 19.94
N GLN A 70 -21.07 13.22 20.17
CA GLN A 70 -21.55 12.27 19.15
C GLN A 70 -23.02 12.53 18.78
N ASN A 71 -23.79 13.15 19.69
CA ASN A 71 -25.18 13.57 19.42
C ASN A 71 -25.28 14.91 18.68
N CYS A 72 -24.15 15.56 18.42
CA CYS A 72 -24.05 16.94 17.93
C CYS A 72 -23.22 17.05 16.64
N VAL A 73 -23.09 15.96 15.89
CA VAL A 73 -22.35 15.93 14.62
C VAL A 73 -23.06 16.79 13.58
N GLU A 74 -22.35 17.80 13.06
CA GLU A 74 -22.80 18.66 11.95
C GLU A 74 -22.31 18.13 10.61
N ASN A 75 -21.03 17.76 10.52
CA ASN A 75 -20.42 17.32 9.27
C ASN A 75 -19.36 16.25 9.51
N ILE A 76 -19.27 15.31 8.58
CA ILE A 76 -18.26 14.26 8.52
C ILE A 76 -17.60 14.36 7.15
N GLU A 77 -16.34 14.77 7.11
CA GLU A 77 -15.55 14.80 5.88
C GLU A 77 -14.51 13.70 5.94
N GLN A 78 -14.57 12.80 4.97
CA GLN A 78 -13.54 11.78 4.79
C GLN A 78 -12.72 12.15 3.55
N GLU A 79 -11.43 12.38 3.75
CA GLU A 79 -10.48 12.66 2.66
C GLU A 79 -9.62 11.42 2.39
N GLY A 80 -9.93 10.73 1.28
CA GLY A 80 -9.37 9.41 0.99
C GLY A 80 -9.85 8.36 1.99
N GLU A 81 -9.03 7.35 2.29
CA GLU A 81 -9.38 6.30 3.27
C GLU A 81 -8.88 6.63 4.70
N ASN A 82 -8.01 7.63 4.84
CA ASN A 82 -7.12 7.72 6.01
C ASN A 82 -7.25 9.04 6.80
N ILE A 83 -7.89 10.07 6.27
CA ILE A 83 -8.13 11.34 6.98
C ILE A 83 -9.61 11.46 7.29
N LEU A 84 -9.95 11.60 8.56
CA LEU A 84 -11.32 11.79 9.02
C LEU A 84 -11.43 13.13 9.75
N ARG A 85 -12.34 13.98 9.28
CA ARG A 85 -12.69 15.24 9.94
C ARG A 85 -14.13 15.21 10.40
N LEU A 86 -14.33 15.63 11.64
CA LEU A 86 -15.63 15.65 12.30
C LEU A 86 -15.87 17.05 12.83
N SER A 87 -16.98 17.65 12.41
CA SER A 87 -17.44 18.94 12.92
C SER A 87 -18.63 18.72 13.82
N TYR A 88 -18.59 19.31 15.01
CA TYR A 88 -19.62 19.22 16.04
C TYR A 88 -20.11 20.61 16.40
N VAL A 89 -21.43 20.75 16.56
CA VAL A 89 -22.07 22.01 16.94
C VAL A 89 -22.90 21.82 18.20
N LEU A 90 -22.52 22.56 19.24
CA LEU A 90 -23.18 22.56 20.55
C LEU A 90 -23.56 24.00 20.93
N PRO A 91 -24.47 24.20 21.89
CA PRO A 91 -24.85 25.55 22.32
C PRO A 91 -23.64 26.40 22.76
N GLU A 92 -22.67 25.74 23.40
CA GLU A 92 -21.47 26.35 23.98
C GLU A 92 -20.31 26.53 23.00
N GLY A 93 -20.44 26.09 21.75
CA GLY A 93 -19.37 26.27 20.77
C GLY A 93 -19.40 25.30 19.60
N ARG A 94 -18.30 25.28 18.85
CA ARG A 94 -18.06 24.34 17.76
C ARG A 94 -16.75 23.63 17.97
N TRP A 95 -16.72 22.34 17.67
CA TRP A 95 -15.49 21.54 17.66
C TRP A 95 -15.24 21.00 16.27
N LYS A 96 -13.99 21.05 15.83
CA LYS A 96 -13.48 20.33 14.67
C LYS A 96 -12.40 19.38 15.14
N ILE A 97 -12.56 18.10 14.81
CA ILE A 97 -11.61 17.05 15.16
C ILE A 97 -11.12 16.40 13.88
N THR A 98 -9.81 16.36 13.69
CA THR A 98 -9.15 15.76 12.51
C THR A 98 -8.23 14.63 12.94
N PHE A 99 -8.51 13.42 12.45
CA PHE A 99 -7.59 12.29 12.53
C PHE A 99 -6.72 12.24 11.29
N LEU A 100 -5.40 12.13 11.49
CA LEU A 100 -4.39 12.15 10.44
C LEU A 100 -3.25 11.19 10.77
N PRO A 101 -3.08 10.08 10.03
CA PRO A 101 -1.85 9.29 10.08
C PRO A 101 -0.66 10.14 9.62
N SER A 102 0.48 10.05 10.30
CA SER A 102 1.65 10.85 9.91
C SER A 102 2.19 10.40 8.55
N PHE A 103 2.37 11.37 7.67
CA PHE A 103 3.03 11.26 6.38
C PHE A 103 4.54 11.09 6.52
N GLN A 104 5.10 11.52 7.63
CA GLN A 104 6.52 11.39 7.95
C GLN A 104 6.83 10.05 8.62
N LYS A 105 5.97 9.61 9.56
CA LYS A 105 6.20 8.41 10.39
C LYS A 105 4.98 7.49 10.42
N LYS A 106 5.08 6.36 9.70
CA LYS A 106 3.99 5.37 9.51
C LYS A 106 3.42 4.72 10.79
N GLN A 107 4.08 4.89 11.94
CA GLN A 107 3.66 4.36 13.23
C GLN A 107 2.97 5.42 14.10
N GLN A 108 2.80 6.63 13.60
CA GLN A 108 2.18 7.73 14.32
C GLN A 108 0.81 8.08 13.76
N LEU A 109 -0.10 8.40 14.66
CA LEU A 109 -1.41 8.98 14.37
C LEU A 109 -1.55 10.26 15.17
N PHE A 110 -2.03 11.31 14.49
CA PHE A 110 -2.41 12.55 15.13
C PHE A 110 -3.93 12.69 15.19
N CYS A 111 -4.43 13.14 16.33
CA CYS A 111 -5.78 13.65 16.53
C CYS A 111 -5.66 15.14 16.86
N PHE A 112 -5.95 15.99 15.89
CA PHE A 112 -6.01 17.43 16.05
C PHE A 112 -7.42 17.82 16.48
N PHE A 113 -7.54 18.61 17.55
CA PHE A 113 -8.81 19.18 17.98
C PHE A 113 -8.71 20.70 17.99
N GLU A 114 -9.75 21.35 17.47
CA GLU A 114 -9.89 22.80 17.34
C GLU A 114 -11.30 23.18 17.80
N GLY A 115 -11.41 24.06 18.79
CA GLY A 115 -12.65 24.49 19.42
C GLY A 115 -12.83 25.99 19.30
N SER A 116 -14.02 26.44 18.92
CA SER A 116 -14.46 27.83 19.05
C SER A 116 -15.51 27.88 20.15
N LEU A 117 -15.08 28.25 21.35
CA LEU A 117 -15.83 28.11 22.60
C LEU A 117 -16.42 29.44 23.03
N ARG A 118 -17.67 29.42 23.46
CA ARG A 118 -18.40 30.57 24.02
C ARG A 118 -18.34 30.62 25.55
N ARG A 119 -17.92 29.52 26.18
CA ARG A 119 -17.77 29.38 27.62
C ARG A 119 -16.56 28.51 27.95
N LYS A 120 -16.09 28.61 29.19
CA LYS A 120 -15.05 27.73 29.71
C LYS A 120 -15.62 26.34 30.00
N GLY A 121 -14.73 25.37 30.12
CA GLY A 121 -15.10 24.01 30.46
C GLY A 121 -13.95 23.03 30.26
N HIS A 122 -14.32 21.75 30.11
CA HIS A 122 -13.40 20.64 29.96
C HIS A 122 -13.68 19.92 28.64
N PHE A 123 -12.64 19.68 27.87
CA PHE A 123 -12.71 18.80 26.71
C PHE A 123 -12.25 17.41 27.12
N VAL A 124 -13.05 16.39 26.80
CA VAL A 124 -12.79 15.01 27.23
C VAL A 124 -12.67 14.11 26.02
N VAL A 125 -11.59 13.32 25.98
CA VAL A 125 -11.40 12.25 25.00
C VAL A 125 -11.52 10.91 25.72
N GLU A 126 -12.56 10.14 25.39
CA GLU A 126 -12.70 8.76 25.84
C GLU A 126 -12.02 7.84 24.82
N ILE A 127 -11.12 7.00 25.31
CA ILE A 127 -10.51 5.92 24.54
C ILE A 127 -10.91 4.60 25.19
N SER A 128 -11.46 3.70 24.39
CA SER A 128 -11.85 2.36 24.83
C SER A 128 -10.77 1.35 24.43
N PRO A 129 -9.93 0.81 25.33
CA PRO A 129 -8.89 -0.14 24.90
C PRO A 129 -9.47 -1.54 24.66
N GLN A 130 -9.07 -2.22 23.57
CA GLN A 130 -9.59 -3.57 23.23
C GLN A 130 -9.10 -4.67 24.19
N GLN A 131 -7.85 -4.64 24.62
CA GLN A 131 -7.29 -5.70 25.45
C GLN A 131 -7.59 -5.55 26.94
N GLU A 132 -7.60 -6.68 27.63
CA GLU A 132 -7.96 -6.80 29.04
C GLU A 132 -6.72 -6.97 29.93
N ASN A 133 -6.78 -6.46 31.16
CA ASN A 133 -5.90 -6.84 32.28
C ASN A 133 -4.42 -6.44 32.17
N HIS A 134 -4.12 -5.30 31.53
CA HIS A 134 -2.77 -4.72 31.48
C HIS A 134 -2.62 -3.47 32.35
N TYR A 135 -1.36 -3.13 32.68
CA TYR A 135 -1.05 -1.93 33.46
C TYR A 135 -0.88 -0.71 32.54
N LEU A 136 -1.53 0.36 32.94
CA LEU A 136 -1.33 1.71 32.45
C LEU A 136 -0.17 2.33 33.23
N ARG A 137 0.74 3.02 32.56
CA ARG A 137 1.85 3.73 33.22
C ARG A 137 1.93 5.15 32.68
N LEU A 138 2.03 6.11 33.59
CA LEU A 138 2.42 7.47 33.23
C LEU A 138 3.93 7.57 33.23
N GLN A 139 4.49 8.04 32.11
CA GLN A 139 5.90 8.35 31.96
C GLN A 139 6.12 9.85 31.84
N GLY A 140 7.28 10.31 32.31
CA GLY A 140 7.76 11.69 32.19
C GLY A 140 7.85 12.45 33.52
N SER A 141 8.43 13.66 33.48
CA SER A 141 8.58 14.58 34.62
C SER A 141 7.30 15.40 34.83
N GLU A 142 7.16 16.08 35.98
CA GLU A 142 6.05 17.02 36.24
C GLU A 142 5.81 17.94 35.03
N GLY A 143 4.67 17.74 34.34
CA GLY A 143 4.25 18.52 33.17
C GLY A 143 4.40 17.86 31.80
N GLU A 144 4.97 16.66 31.68
CA GLU A 144 4.99 15.86 30.43
C GLU A 144 4.51 14.44 30.77
N LYS A 145 3.18 14.26 30.86
CA LYS A 145 2.57 12.98 31.21
C LYS A 145 2.27 12.19 29.94
N ASP A 146 3.12 11.25 29.55
CA ASP A 146 2.81 10.32 28.47
C ASP A 146 2.13 9.07 29.05
N LEU A 147 1.03 8.62 28.45
CA LEU A 147 0.39 7.36 28.85
C LEU A 147 0.94 6.20 28.01
N GLU A 148 1.62 5.28 28.68
CA GLU A 148 2.01 4.01 28.10
C GLU A 148 0.94 2.94 28.37
N TYR A 149 0.48 2.30 27.31
CA TYR A 149 -0.33 1.08 27.38
C TYR A 149 0.13 0.04 26.34
N ARG A 150 0.79 -1.01 26.83
CA ARG A 150 1.31 -2.15 26.04
C ARG A 150 2.09 -1.69 24.79
N ASN A 151 1.43 -1.64 23.64
CA ASN A 151 2.01 -1.39 22.33
C ASN A 151 1.75 0.04 21.80
N PHE A 152 1.11 0.90 22.58
CA PHE A 152 0.94 2.31 22.21
C PHE A 152 1.34 3.26 23.33
N LEU A 153 1.87 4.41 22.93
CA LEU A 153 2.11 5.57 23.77
C LEU A 153 1.14 6.67 23.31
N LEU A 154 0.39 7.26 24.23
CA LEU A 154 -0.39 8.46 23.96
C LEU A 154 0.28 9.65 24.63
N SER A 155 0.49 10.70 23.85
CA SER A 155 1.10 11.94 24.30
C SER A 155 0.27 13.13 23.79
N SER A 156 0.38 14.30 24.45
CA SER A 156 -0.25 15.54 23.99
C SER A 156 0.71 16.72 24.00
N ASN A 157 0.57 17.63 23.04
CA ASN A 157 1.29 18.91 23.04
C ASN A 157 0.80 19.87 24.12
N ARG A 158 -0.37 19.59 24.70
CA ARG A 158 -0.93 20.29 25.84
C ARG A 158 -0.47 19.63 27.12
N LYS A 159 -0.21 20.44 28.16
CA LYS A 159 0.29 19.98 29.47
C LYS A 159 -0.78 20.03 30.57
N ASP A 160 -1.96 20.54 30.25
CA ASP A 160 -3.09 20.80 31.13
C ASP A 160 -4.14 19.68 31.06
N PHE A 161 -3.70 18.42 31.06
CA PHE A 161 -4.61 17.28 31.05
C PHE A 161 -4.34 16.28 32.17
N SER A 162 -5.42 15.62 32.56
CA SER A 162 -5.46 14.59 33.59
C SER A 162 -6.03 13.31 32.97
N ILE A 163 -5.58 12.15 33.44
CA ILE A 163 -5.98 10.85 32.90
C ILE A 163 -6.74 10.08 33.97
N PHE A 164 -7.91 9.59 33.60
CA PHE A 164 -8.79 8.86 34.50
C PHE A 164 -9.20 7.50 33.93
N LEU A 165 -9.55 6.60 34.83
CA LEU A 165 -10.11 5.28 34.55
C LEU A 165 -11.52 5.20 35.13
N SER A 166 -12.48 4.63 34.40
CA SER A 166 -13.81 4.32 34.93
C SER A 166 -14.42 3.08 34.30
N LYS A 167 -15.19 2.35 35.10
CA LYS A 167 -15.95 1.14 34.72
C LYS A 167 -17.22 1.43 33.92
N ASN A 168 -17.74 2.65 33.99
CA ASN A 168 -19.01 3.01 33.37
C ASN A 168 -18.83 3.54 31.94
N SER A 169 -19.66 3.04 31.03
CA SER A 169 -19.67 3.44 29.61
C SER A 169 -20.43 4.75 29.32
N SER A 170 -21.05 5.35 30.35
CA SER A 170 -21.75 6.64 30.26
C SER A 170 -21.21 7.58 31.34
N LEU A 171 -20.79 8.77 30.92
CA LEU A 171 -20.32 9.87 31.78
C LEU A 171 -21.42 10.48 32.68
N ARG A 172 -22.57 9.81 32.91
CA ARG A 172 -23.63 10.37 33.75
C ARG A 172 -23.44 10.10 35.25
N ASP A 173 -22.69 9.06 35.62
CA ASP A 173 -22.55 8.60 37.01
C ASP A 173 -21.06 8.54 37.47
N PHE A 174 -20.29 9.60 37.22
CA PHE A 174 -18.84 9.72 37.44
C PHE A 174 -18.30 9.05 38.72
N HIS A 175 -17.70 7.87 38.57
CA HIS A 175 -16.67 7.37 39.46
C HIS A 175 -15.37 7.25 38.68
N LEU A 176 -14.69 8.39 38.51
CA LEU A 176 -13.38 8.45 37.87
C LEU A 176 -12.27 8.23 38.90
N GLU A 177 -11.39 7.28 38.62
CA GLU A 177 -10.15 7.09 39.36
C GLU A 177 -9.01 7.77 38.60
N GLU A 178 -8.40 8.81 39.18
CA GLU A 178 -7.26 9.49 38.57
C GLU A 178 -6.03 8.58 38.57
N ILE A 179 -5.39 8.46 37.42
CA ILE A 179 -4.13 7.73 37.28
C ILE A 179 -3.01 8.70 37.63
N LEU A 180 -2.36 8.49 38.77
CA LEU A 180 -1.22 9.33 39.20
C LEU A 180 0.14 8.80 38.72
N THR A 181 0.31 7.48 38.67
CA THR A 181 1.57 6.84 38.26
C THR A 181 1.33 5.57 37.45
N SER A 182 0.50 4.68 37.98
CA SER A 182 0.08 3.46 37.29
C SER A 182 -1.27 2.99 37.80
N ALA A 183 -2.04 2.33 36.93
CA ALA A 183 -3.32 1.72 37.28
C ALA A 183 -3.52 0.42 36.50
N LYS A 184 -4.22 -0.55 37.09
CA LYS A 184 -4.58 -1.80 36.41
C LYS A 184 -5.89 -1.60 35.66
N LYS A 185 -5.89 -1.82 34.35
CA LYS A 185 -7.06 -1.69 33.47
C LYS A 185 -7.76 -3.03 33.30
N PHE A 186 -9.06 -3.08 33.61
CA PHE A 186 -9.95 -4.21 33.36
C PHE A 186 -10.74 -4.04 32.05
N ARG A 187 -11.40 -5.10 31.59
CA ARG A 187 -12.13 -5.09 30.29
C ARG A 187 -13.14 -3.94 30.18
N GLU A 188 -13.91 -3.75 31.24
CA GLU A 188 -15.00 -2.77 31.34
C GLU A 188 -14.50 -1.33 31.42
N ASP A 189 -13.24 -1.15 31.81
CA ASP A 189 -12.68 0.16 32.04
C ASP A 189 -12.45 0.94 30.74
N ARG A 190 -12.75 2.24 30.81
CA ARG A 190 -12.52 3.25 29.78
C ARG A 190 -11.50 4.28 30.27
N LEU A 191 -10.68 4.76 29.34
CA LEU A 191 -9.70 5.81 29.59
C LEU A 191 -10.30 7.16 29.23
N TYR A 192 -10.19 8.12 30.13
CA TYR A 192 -10.65 9.49 29.92
C TYR A 192 -9.47 10.45 30.03
N TYR A 193 -9.22 11.19 28.96
CA TYR A 193 -8.27 12.30 28.94
C TYR A 193 -9.09 13.57 29.09
N VAL A 194 -8.92 14.25 30.21
CA VAL A 194 -9.68 15.47 30.53
C VAL A 194 -8.72 16.64 30.45
N PHE A 195 -8.98 17.56 29.52
CA PHE A 195 -8.24 18.81 29.39
C PHE A 195 -8.93 19.89 30.23
N ASP A 196 -8.26 20.32 31.29
CA ASP A 196 -8.91 20.97 32.45
C ASP A 196 -8.95 22.50 32.37
N LYS A 197 -8.41 23.11 31.30
CA LYS A 197 -8.24 24.58 31.20
C LYS A 197 -8.68 25.15 29.86
N MET A 198 -9.79 24.67 29.29
CA MET A 198 -10.32 25.25 28.05
C MET A 198 -11.00 26.59 28.34
N LYS A 199 -10.57 27.65 27.65
CA LYS A 199 -11.09 29.00 27.80
C LYS A 199 -12.10 29.35 26.72
N GLU A 200 -12.86 30.42 26.96
CA GLU A 200 -13.65 31.07 25.91
C GLU A 200 -12.71 31.59 24.80
N GLY A 201 -13.10 31.40 23.55
CA GLY A 201 -12.31 31.72 22.36
C GLY A 201 -11.85 30.49 21.61
N GLU A 202 -10.75 30.64 20.87
CA GLU A 202 -10.15 29.55 20.09
C GLU A 202 -9.23 28.69 20.97
N GLU A 203 -9.56 27.41 21.08
CA GLU A 203 -8.75 26.41 21.77
C GLU A 203 -8.31 25.32 20.79
N ARG A 204 -7.11 24.78 20.98
CA ARG A 204 -6.58 23.74 20.11
C ARG A 204 -5.59 22.84 20.82
N GLY A 205 -5.39 21.65 20.26
CA GLY A 205 -4.36 20.73 20.70
C GLY A 205 -4.22 19.51 19.82
N ILE A 206 -3.21 18.71 20.15
CA ILE A 206 -2.84 17.49 19.44
C ILE A 206 -2.74 16.36 20.45
N LEU A 207 -3.36 15.24 20.12
CA LEU A 207 -3.04 13.93 20.69
C LEU A 207 -2.24 13.13 19.65
N ARG A 208 -1.06 12.65 20.03
CA ARG A 208 -0.24 11.77 19.19
C ARG A 208 -0.19 10.38 19.78
N PHE A 209 -0.62 9.41 18.97
CA PHE A 209 -0.52 8.00 19.26
C PHE A 209 0.73 7.46 18.56
N ASP A 210 1.70 6.97 19.33
CA ASP A 210 2.87 6.27 18.81
C ASP A 210 2.66 4.76 18.99
N PHE A 211 2.76 4.00 17.90
CA PHE A 211 2.56 2.55 17.91
C PHE A 211 3.87 1.79 17.78
N TYR A 212 4.10 0.79 18.64
CA TYR A 212 5.25 -0.14 18.65
C TYR A 212 6.63 0.46 18.94
N GLN A 213 6.88 1.72 18.58
CA GLN A 213 8.12 2.44 18.91
C GLN A 213 7.83 3.60 19.85
N LYS A 214 8.58 3.65 20.94
CA LYS A 214 8.54 4.76 21.89
C LYS A 214 9.44 5.87 21.35
N GLU A 215 8.83 6.95 20.89
CA GLU A 215 9.56 8.15 20.50
C GLU A 215 9.25 9.30 21.46
N THR A 216 10.19 9.59 22.34
CA THR A 216 10.16 10.79 23.19
C THR A 216 10.81 11.93 22.41
N GLN A 217 10.05 12.58 21.53
CA GLN A 217 10.44 13.84 20.90
C GLN A 217 9.78 15.01 21.64
N ALA A 218 10.51 16.11 21.79
CA ALA A 218 9.95 17.36 22.30
C ALA A 218 8.76 17.81 21.44
N TRP A 219 7.70 18.27 22.11
CA TRP A 219 6.49 18.73 21.43
C TRP A 219 6.72 20.00 20.63
N LYS A 220 6.33 19.95 19.36
CA LYS A 220 6.21 21.11 18.47
C LYS A 220 4.85 21.77 18.61
N SER A 221 4.72 23.00 18.12
CA SER A 221 3.43 23.71 18.13
C SER A 221 2.39 23.05 17.23
N PHE A 222 1.11 23.40 17.41
CA PHE A 222 0.02 22.87 16.59
C PHE A 222 0.27 23.13 15.10
N GLU A 223 0.62 24.37 14.77
CA GLU A 223 0.86 24.82 13.41
C GLU A 223 2.11 24.19 12.81
N GLU A 224 3.17 24.00 13.58
CA GLU A 224 4.39 23.34 13.10
C GLU A 224 4.12 21.90 12.71
N VAL A 225 3.44 21.12 13.55
CA VAL A 225 3.11 19.73 13.20
C VAL A 225 2.18 19.69 12.00
N GLN A 226 1.14 20.52 11.97
CA GLN A 226 0.22 20.58 10.84
C GLN A 226 0.92 21.02 9.54
N TRP A 227 1.83 21.99 9.62
CA TRP A 227 2.61 22.47 8.50
C TRP A 227 3.60 21.42 8.02
N GLU A 228 4.33 20.75 8.91
CA GLU A 228 5.28 19.70 8.54
C GLU A 228 4.58 18.51 7.90
N GLU A 229 3.41 18.11 8.39
CA GLU A 229 2.61 17.06 7.76
C GLU A 229 2.08 17.50 6.39
N LYS A 230 1.61 18.75 6.25
CA LYS A 230 1.24 19.32 4.95
C LYS A 230 2.45 19.47 4.00
N ALA A 231 3.60 19.87 4.52
CA ALA A 231 4.83 20.04 3.76
C ALA A 231 5.46 18.70 3.41
N ALA A 232 5.29 17.66 4.21
CA ALA A 232 5.65 16.29 3.86
C ALA A 232 4.86 15.84 2.64
N VAL A 233 3.55 16.12 2.61
CA VAL A 233 2.69 15.89 1.43
C VAL A 233 3.18 16.69 0.21
N LEU A 234 3.47 18.00 0.37
CA LEU A 234 3.94 18.86 -0.73
C LEU A 234 5.40 18.58 -1.17
N SER A 235 6.26 18.11 -0.26
CA SER A 235 7.67 17.83 -0.55
C SER A 235 7.86 16.49 -1.25
N SER A 236 6.95 15.52 -1.05
CA SER A 236 6.81 14.41 -1.99
C SER A 236 6.56 14.95 -3.40
N GLU A 237 5.61 15.88 -3.58
CA GLU A 237 5.31 16.46 -4.90
C GLU A 237 6.50 17.20 -5.53
N GLN A 238 7.28 17.95 -4.74
CA GLN A 238 8.43 18.72 -5.24
C GLN A 238 9.67 17.88 -5.57
N LYS A 239 9.91 16.78 -4.86
CA LYS A 239 11.10 15.92 -5.05
C LYS A 239 11.11 15.21 -6.41
N TYR A 240 9.93 15.05 -7.03
CA TYR A 240 9.77 14.42 -8.35
C TYR A 240 9.95 15.38 -9.52
N ARG A 241 9.73 16.70 -9.31
CA ARG A 241 9.95 17.71 -10.37
C ARG A 241 11.42 17.87 -10.76
N THR A 242 12.35 17.56 -9.87
CA THR A 242 13.79 17.63 -10.15
C THR A 242 14.37 16.35 -10.74
N MET A 243 13.61 15.24 -10.78
CA MET A 243 14.15 13.95 -11.18
C MET A 243 14.15 13.69 -12.69
N ARG A 244 13.33 14.34 -13.56
CA ARG A 244 13.07 13.76 -14.90
C ARG A 244 12.76 14.70 -16.07
N SER A 245 13.01 14.17 -17.28
CA SER A 245 13.06 14.80 -18.59
C SER A 245 11.72 15.11 -19.28
N SER A 246 10.56 14.79 -18.69
CA SER A 246 9.23 15.09 -19.27
C SER A 246 8.11 15.22 -18.21
N GLU A 247 7.09 16.03 -18.52
CA GLU A 247 5.93 16.25 -17.65
C GLU A 247 5.11 14.98 -17.37
N ILE A 248 5.01 14.09 -18.37
CA ILE A 248 4.36 12.78 -18.24
C ILE A 248 5.01 11.98 -17.12
N LEU A 249 6.34 11.98 -17.12
CA LEU A 249 7.12 11.13 -16.28
C LEU A 249 7.13 11.62 -14.82
N ALA A 250 7.15 12.93 -14.62
CA ALA A 250 6.96 13.56 -13.32
C ALA A 250 5.57 13.26 -12.74
N LYS A 251 4.51 13.38 -13.56
CA LYS A 251 3.14 13.12 -13.11
C LYS A 251 2.93 11.66 -12.70
N ASN A 252 3.46 10.71 -13.46
CA ASN A 252 3.32 9.28 -13.13
C ASN A 252 4.23 8.85 -11.97
N LEU A 253 5.30 9.61 -11.67
CA LEU A 253 6.07 9.43 -10.44
C LEU A 253 5.32 9.88 -9.19
N GLU A 254 4.65 11.03 -9.28
CA GLU A 254 3.78 11.53 -8.22
C GLU A 254 2.65 10.52 -7.96
N LEU A 255 1.99 10.04 -9.01
CA LEU A 255 0.97 9.00 -8.90
C LEU A 255 1.52 7.67 -8.39
N LEU A 256 2.73 7.26 -8.79
CA LEU A 256 3.39 6.10 -8.20
C LEU A 256 3.52 6.31 -6.71
N ASP A 257 4.01 7.47 -6.26
CA ASP A 257 4.11 7.76 -4.84
C ASP A 257 2.73 7.65 -4.18
N LEU A 258 1.69 8.24 -4.73
CA LEU A 258 0.32 8.17 -4.19
C LEU A 258 -0.27 6.75 -4.15
N LEU A 259 -0.10 5.95 -5.20
CA LEU A 259 -0.64 4.58 -5.29
C LEU A 259 0.13 3.56 -4.44
N SER A 260 1.38 3.86 -4.12
CA SER A 260 2.26 2.96 -3.38
C SER A 260 2.67 3.50 -2.00
N SER A 261 2.35 4.75 -1.71
CA SER A 261 2.34 5.38 -0.39
C SER A 261 0.90 5.33 0.10
N ARG A 262 0.73 5.38 1.41
CA ARG A 262 -0.59 5.21 2.03
C ARG A 262 -1.30 6.54 2.19
N VAL A 263 -1.09 7.46 1.25
CA VAL A 263 -1.30 8.90 1.43
C VAL A 263 -2.22 9.44 0.37
N TYR A 264 -3.34 9.99 0.85
CA TYR A 264 -4.23 10.99 0.23
C TYR A 264 -4.48 10.88 -1.27
N ILE A 265 -5.73 10.57 -1.62
CA ILE A 265 -6.25 10.67 -2.98
C ILE A 265 -7.06 11.97 -3.10
N PRO A 266 -6.68 12.92 -3.97
CA PRO A 266 -7.45 14.14 -4.20
C PRO A 266 -8.86 13.84 -4.73
N SER A 267 -9.84 14.59 -4.26
CA SER A 267 -11.27 14.46 -4.61
C SER A 267 -11.61 14.66 -6.10
N SER A 268 -10.66 15.12 -6.92
CA SER A 268 -10.82 15.28 -8.37
C SER A 268 -10.63 13.98 -9.17
N ILE A 269 -10.22 12.89 -8.52
CA ILE A 269 -9.98 11.58 -9.15
C ILE A 269 -10.83 10.54 -8.41
N SER A 270 -11.83 9.96 -9.09
CA SER A 270 -12.69 8.92 -8.52
C SER A 270 -11.98 7.56 -8.61
N TYR A 271 -11.47 7.07 -7.48
CA TYR A 271 -10.74 5.80 -7.39
C TYR A 271 -11.56 4.62 -6.86
N ALA A 272 -12.88 4.74 -6.75
CA ALA A 272 -13.75 3.72 -6.14
C ALA A 272 -13.80 2.36 -6.89
N LYS A 273 -12.93 2.11 -7.89
CA LYS A 273 -12.88 0.89 -8.69
C LYS A 273 -11.49 0.27 -8.91
N ALA A 274 -10.39 0.89 -8.48
CA ALA A 274 -9.05 0.33 -8.73
C ALA A 274 -8.72 -0.80 -7.74
N LYS A 275 -9.21 -2.02 -8.00
CA LYS A 275 -8.72 -3.22 -7.30
C LYS A 275 -7.29 -3.51 -7.74
N ILE A 276 -6.31 -3.02 -7.00
CA ILE A 276 -4.88 -3.33 -7.22
C ILE A 276 -4.62 -4.75 -6.72
N SER A 277 -4.20 -5.64 -7.62
CA SER A 277 -3.78 -6.99 -7.30
C SER A 277 -2.48 -7.00 -6.48
N TYR A 278 -2.20 -8.13 -5.81
CA TYR A 278 -0.96 -8.29 -5.06
C TYR A 278 0.29 -8.13 -5.95
N LEU A 279 0.24 -8.67 -7.18
CA LEU A 279 1.28 -8.53 -8.18
C LEU A 279 1.57 -7.06 -8.51
N GLU A 280 0.53 -6.29 -8.83
CA GLU A 280 0.65 -4.87 -9.16
C GLU A 280 1.22 -4.08 -7.97
N LYS A 281 0.84 -4.43 -6.73
CA LYS A 281 1.42 -3.83 -5.53
C LYS A 281 2.93 -4.08 -5.43
N GLN A 282 3.40 -5.32 -5.66
CA GLN A 282 4.83 -5.64 -5.65
C GLN A 282 5.59 -4.92 -6.78
N GLN A 283 4.98 -4.83 -7.95
CA GLN A 283 5.48 -4.11 -9.12
C GLN A 283 5.70 -2.61 -8.85
N LEU A 284 4.71 -1.93 -8.26
CA LEU A 284 4.83 -0.52 -7.89
C LEU A 284 5.88 -0.31 -6.79
N LEU A 285 5.94 -1.19 -5.79
CA LEU A 285 6.96 -1.13 -4.74
C LEU A 285 8.39 -1.26 -5.30
N LEU A 286 8.60 -2.15 -6.27
CA LEU A 286 9.88 -2.24 -6.99
C LEU A 286 10.24 -0.91 -7.64
N LEU A 287 9.31 -0.29 -8.38
CA LEU A 287 9.56 0.98 -9.06
C LEU A 287 9.90 2.12 -8.09
N ARG A 288 9.17 2.23 -6.97
CA ARG A 288 9.53 3.20 -5.92
C ARG A 288 10.99 3.05 -5.51
N ALA A 289 11.42 1.81 -5.37
CA ALA A 289 12.75 1.49 -4.88
C ALA A 289 13.82 1.77 -5.94
N LEU A 290 13.56 1.45 -7.22
CA LEU A 290 14.43 1.78 -8.34
C LEU A 290 14.66 3.30 -8.43
N TYR A 291 13.59 4.09 -8.29
CA TYR A 291 13.67 5.55 -8.34
C TYR A 291 14.06 6.23 -7.02
N GLY A 292 14.49 5.47 -6.00
CA GLY A 292 15.01 6.04 -4.74
C GLY A 292 13.96 6.78 -3.90
N MET A 293 12.68 6.46 -4.06
CA MET A 293 11.55 7.17 -3.45
C MET A 293 11.29 6.80 -1.97
N VAL A 294 12.07 5.89 -1.36
CA VAL A 294 11.90 5.49 0.06
C VAL A 294 13.24 5.18 0.74
N LYS A 295 13.40 5.59 2.01
CA LYS A 295 14.56 5.25 2.87
C LYS A 295 14.55 3.82 3.43
N ASN A 296 13.42 3.09 3.36
CA ASN A 296 13.19 1.84 4.10
C ASN A 296 12.75 0.66 3.21
N HIS A 297 13.46 0.48 2.11
CA HIS A 297 13.32 -0.62 1.14
C HIS A 297 13.55 -2.02 1.75
N GLN A 298 14.10 -2.11 2.98
CA GLN A 298 14.32 -3.38 3.69
C GLN A 298 12.99 -4.06 4.06
N ARG A 299 11.88 -3.31 4.13
CA ARG A 299 10.55 -3.87 4.44
C ARG A 299 10.05 -4.92 3.44
N ILE A 300 10.43 -4.83 2.16
CA ILE A 300 10.11 -5.86 1.16
C ILE A 300 10.78 -7.21 1.53
N LEU A 301 11.82 -7.19 2.36
CA LEU A 301 12.51 -8.37 2.89
C LEU A 301 12.10 -8.71 4.33
N GLU A 302 11.37 -7.85 5.03
CA GLU A 302 10.92 -8.05 6.42
C GLU A 302 9.51 -8.68 6.51
N ASP A 303 8.67 -8.48 5.47
CA ASP A 303 7.28 -8.99 5.34
C ASP A 303 7.17 -10.51 5.04
N VAL A 304 8.22 -11.28 5.35
CA VAL A 304 8.34 -12.74 5.08
C VAL A 304 7.40 -13.57 5.97
N ASN A 305 6.56 -12.95 6.81
CA ASN A 305 5.73 -13.63 7.83
C ASN A 305 4.26 -13.84 7.46
N LEU A 306 3.84 -13.48 6.25
CA LEU A 306 2.47 -13.75 5.80
C LEU A 306 2.43 -15.11 5.08
N ARG A 307 1.58 -16.03 5.55
CA ARG A 307 1.16 -17.21 4.76
C ARG A 307 0.40 -16.68 3.54
N LYS A 308 1.12 -16.40 2.46
CA LYS A 308 0.56 -15.94 1.19
C LYS A 308 0.02 -17.14 0.42
N LYS A 309 -1.02 -16.94 -0.40
CA LYS A 309 -1.46 -17.95 -1.37
C LYS A 309 -0.27 -18.29 -2.29
N GLU A 310 -0.23 -19.49 -2.84
CA GLU A 310 0.95 -20.04 -3.53
C GLU A 310 1.61 -19.06 -4.51
N LEU A 311 0.87 -18.52 -5.46
CA LEU A 311 1.41 -17.59 -6.48
C LEU A 311 1.80 -16.21 -5.90
N ASP A 312 1.08 -15.71 -4.90
CA ASP A 312 1.43 -14.46 -4.21
C ASP A 312 2.78 -14.57 -3.48
N SER A 313 3.11 -15.76 -2.97
CA SER A 313 4.44 -16.04 -2.38
C SER A 313 5.54 -15.90 -3.41
N VAL A 314 5.33 -16.45 -4.61
CA VAL A 314 6.28 -16.35 -5.73
C VAL A 314 6.47 -14.89 -6.15
N TYR A 315 5.38 -14.14 -6.31
CA TYR A 315 5.44 -12.71 -6.63
C TYR A 315 6.25 -11.95 -5.59
N TYR A 316 5.94 -12.14 -4.31
CA TYR A 316 6.68 -11.49 -3.25
C TYR A 316 8.19 -11.77 -3.32
N PHE A 317 8.58 -13.04 -3.34
CA PHE A 317 10.00 -13.40 -3.33
C PHE A 317 10.68 -12.89 -4.60
N TYR A 318 10.07 -13.05 -5.77
CA TYR A 318 10.63 -12.56 -7.02
C TYR A 318 10.93 -11.06 -6.96
N TYR A 319 9.95 -10.23 -6.59
CA TYR A 319 10.15 -8.78 -6.53
C TYR A 319 11.11 -8.35 -5.40
N ALA A 320 11.14 -9.08 -4.28
CA ALA A 320 12.08 -8.85 -3.19
C ALA A 320 13.54 -9.11 -3.60
N PHE A 321 13.81 -10.26 -4.22
CA PHE A 321 15.15 -10.59 -4.72
C PHE A 321 15.53 -9.74 -5.93
N LEU A 322 14.56 -9.36 -6.78
CA LEU A 322 14.81 -8.53 -7.95
C LEU A 322 15.21 -7.13 -7.50
N TYR A 323 14.55 -6.60 -6.48
CA TYR A 323 14.96 -5.38 -5.81
C TYR A 323 16.40 -5.49 -5.29
N ALA A 324 16.70 -6.57 -4.56
CA ALA A 324 18.03 -6.78 -4.00
C ALA A 324 19.10 -6.92 -5.11
N GLU A 325 18.79 -7.56 -6.24
CA GLU A 325 19.67 -7.64 -7.41
C GLU A 325 19.92 -6.27 -8.02
N LYS A 326 18.85 -5.52 -8.34
CA LYS A 326 18.94 -4.20 -8.98
C LYS A 326 19.65 -3.17 -8.11
N THR A 327 19.55 -3.28 -6.79
CA THR A 327 20.26 -2.43 -5.83
C THR A 327 21.59 -2.98 -5.35
N ARG A 328 22.04 -4.12 -5.90
CA ARG A 328 23.29 -4.81 -5.53
C ARG A 328 23.40 -5.08 -4.02
N ARG A 329 22.27 -5.34 -3.38
CA ARG A 329 22.18 -5.64 -1.95
C ARG A 329 22.25 -7.14 -1.70
N ARG A 330 23.15 -7.50 -0.77
CA ARG A 330 23.18 -8.84 -0.21
C ARG A 330 22.11 -9.00 0.85
N ILE A 331 21.59 -10.21 0.95
CA ILE A 331 20.67 -10.61 2.01
C ILE A 331 21.48 -11.34 3.09
N ASP A 332 21.07 -11.18 4.34
CA ASP A 332 21.71 -11.84 5.46
C ASP A 332 21.65 -13.37 5.29
N GLN A 333 22.81 -14.04 5.35
CA GLN A 333 22.91 -15.47 5.08
C GLN A 333 22.14 -16.31 6.11
N ASN A 334 22.10 -15.90 7.39
CA ASN A 334 21.33 -16.62 8.40
C ASN A 334 19.83 -16.52 8.13
N LEU A 335 19.35 -15.37 7.65
CA LEU A 335 17.96 -15.21 7.23
C LEU A 335 17.63 -16.12 6.03
N VAL A 336 18.56 -16.24 5.08
CA VAL A 336 18.41 -17.12 3.92
C VAL A 336 18.28 -18.57 4.38
N GLU A 337 19.29 -19.08 5.09
CA GLU A 337 19.36 -20.48 5.49
C GLU A 337 18.22 -20.89 6.44
N LYS A 338 17.89 -20.05 7.43
CA LYS A 338 16.91 -20.42 8.47
C LYS A 338 15.45 -20.21 8.05
N ARG A 339 15.18 -19.36 7.05
CA ARG A 339 13.81 -18.90 6.76
C ARG A 339 13.49 -18.82 5.28
N LEU A 340 14.31 -18.16 4.46
CA LEU A 340 13.95 -17.93 3.06
C LEU A 340 14.10 -19.20 2.22
N SER A 341 15.25 -19.89 2.28
CA SER A 341 15.49 -21.10 1.51
C SER A 341 14.42 -22.16 1.78
N PRO A 342 14.12 -22.56 3.04
CA PRO A 342 13.10 -23.59 3.29
C PRO A 342 11.72 -23.22 2.73
N GLN A 343 11.30 -21.95 2.91
CA GLN A 343 10.00 -21.49 2.39
C GLN A 343 9.97 -21.49 0.87
N ILE A 344 11.02 -20.98 0.23
CA ILE A 344 11.07 -20.86 -1.23
C ILE A 344 11.14 -22.22 -1.89
N LEU A 345 12.02 -23.09 -1.41
CA LEU A 345 12.20 -24.42 -2.00
C LEU A 345 10.94 -25.27 -1.86
N SER A 346 10.22 -25.15 -0.74
CA SER A 346 8.96 -25.87 -0.52
C SER A 346 7.88 -25.56 -1.57
N MET A 347 7.94 -24.40 -2.23
CA MET A 347 7.03 -24.06 -3.33
C MET A 347 7.23 -24.95 -4.57
N TYR A 348 8.32 -25.71 -4.63
CA TYR A 348 8.70 -26.60 -5.73
C TYR A 348 8.70 -28.08 -5.34
N ASP A 349 8.32 -28.43 -4.10
CA ASP A 349 8.32 -29.82 -3.62
C ASP A 349 7.29 -30.68 -4.37
N GLU A 350 6.10 -30.13 -4.63
CA GLU A 350 5.02 -30.78 -5.38
C GLU A 350 5.17 -30.62 -6.91
N MET A 351 6.41 -30.71 -7.41
CA MET A 351 6.72 -30.75 -8.84
C MET A 351 6.81 -32.20 -9.33
N THR A 352 6.05 -32.52 -10.36
CA THR A 352 6.08 -33.82 -11.04
C THR A 352 7.40 -34.06 -11.77
N GLU A 353 7.64 -35.32 -12.18
CA GLU A 353 8.82 -35.66 -12.98
C GLU A 353 8.89 -34.90 -14.31
N ASP A 354 7.75 -34.61 -14.94
CA ASP A 354 7.67 -33.84 -16.17
C ASP A 354 7.71 -32.32 -15.97
N GLY A 355 7.92 -31.85 -14.73
CA GLY A 355 8.13 -30.44 -14.40
C GLY A 355 6.87 -29.62 -14.15
N ARG A 356 5.70 -30.28 -14.07
CA ARG A 356 4.41 -29.66 -13.74
C ARG A 356 4.32 -29.40 -12.24
N LEU A 357 3.77 -28.26 -11.84
CA LEU A 357 3.42 -27.97 -10.45
C LEU A 357 1.98 -28.38 -10.17
N ILE A 358 1.74 -29.19 -9.13
CA ILE A 358 0.44 -29.84 -8.90
C ILE A 358 -0.63 -28.87 -8.40
N ALA A 359 -0.29 -27.95 -7.51
CA ALA A 359 -1.25 -27.05 -6.85
C ALA A 359 -1.43 -25.68 -7.55
N VAL A 360 -0.74 -25.46 -8.67
CA VAL A 360 -0.68 -24.16 -9.35
C VAL A 360 -1.64 -24.08 -10.54
N GLU A 361 -2.20 -22.90 -10.80
CA GLU A 361 -3.00 -22.64 -12.00
C GLU A 361 -2.20 -22.99 -13.27
N ASP A 362 -2.82 -23.73 -14.18
CA ASP A 362 -2.21 -24.19 -15.42
C ASP A 362 -2.19 -23.07 -16.49
N SER A 363 -1.50 -21.98 -16.16
CA SER A 363 -1.38 -20.76 -16.96
C SER A 363 0.08 -20.37 -17.20
N LEU A 364 0.36 -19.78 -18.36
CA LEU A 364 1.72 -19.34 -18.71
C LEU A 364 2.25 -18.33 -17.68
N GLU A 365 1.41 -17.41 -17.20
CA GLU A 365 1.77 -16.40 -16.20
C GLU A 365 2.29 -17.04 -14.90
N ALA A 366 1.56 -18.03 -14.39
CA ALA A 366 1.96 -18.71 -13.16
C ALA A 366 3.30 -19.42 -13.35
N TYR A 367 3.42 -20.29 -14.34
CA TYR A 367 4.64 -21.06 -14.61
C TYR A 367 5.85 -20.16 -14.92
N ALA A 368 5.66 -19.09 -15.69
CA ALA A 368 6.68 -18.11 -15.98
C ALA A 368 7.17 -17.39 -14.71
N SER A 369 6.29 -17.13 -13.75
CA SER A 369 6.62 -16.48 -12.48
C SER A 369 7.47 -17.38 -11.59
N TYR A 370 7.09 -18.66 -11.48
CA TYR A 370 7.90 -19.68 -10.78
C TYR A 370 9.28 -19.84 -11.41
N TYR A 371 9.36 -19.84 -12.74
CA TYR A 371 10.64 -19.95 -13.45
C TYR A 371 11.51 -18.69 -13.31
N ARG A 372 10.91 -17.50 -13.31
CA ARG A 372 11.61 -16.22 -13.07
C ARG A 372 12.26 -16.19 -11.69
N LEU A 373 11.56 -16.66 -10.66
CA LEU A 373 12.11 -16.75 -9.31
C LEU A 373 13.34 -17.68 -9.27
N LEU A 374 13.25 -18.92 -9.77
CA LEU A 374 14.41 -19.83 -9.81
C LEU A 374 15.58 -19.24 -10.61
N SER A 375 15.29 -18.62 -11.76
CA SER A 375 16.31 -17.98 -12.61
C SER A 375 17.03 -16.83 -11.92
N LEU A 376 16.35 -16.15 -11.00
CA LEU A 376 16.93 -15.08 -10.19
C LEU A 376 17.76 -15.65 -9.04
N LEU A 377 17.23 -16.66 -8.32
CA LEU A 377 17.93 -17.33 -7.22
C LEU A 377 19.22 -18.01 -7.67
N GLU A 378 19.23 -18.65 -8.84
CA GLU A 378 20.43 -19.30 -9.40
C GLU A 378 21.63 -18.33 -9.53
N LYS A 379 21.36 -17.05 -9.77
CA LYS A 379 22.40 -16.01 -9.93
C LYS A 379 22.90 -15.43 -8.60
N ARG A 380 22.21 -15.74 -7.49
CA ARG A 380 22.46 -15.14 -6.18
C ARG A 380 23.48 -15.97 -5.41
N VAL A 381 24.51 -15.31 -4.89
CA VAL A 381 25.56 -15.96 -4.10
C VAL A 381 25.03 -16.56 -2.79
N GLU A 382 23.94 -16.01 -2.26
CA GLU A 382 23.34 -16.46 -1.01
C GLU A 382 22.72 -17.87 -1.08
N PHE A 383 22.36 -18.33 -2.30
CA PHE A 383 21.72 -19.62 -2.56
C PHE A 383 22.70 -20.66 -3.14
N VAL A 384 24.00 -20.50 -2.86
CA VAL A 384 25.03 -21.39 -3.41
C VAL A 384 24.88 -22.84 -2.93
N GLN A 385 24.36 -23.05 -1.71
CA GLN A 385 24.17 -24.37 -1.12
C GLN A 385 23.00 -25.12 -1.79
N GLU A 386 21.98 -24.38 -2.23
CA GLU A 386 20.77 -24.89 -2.85
C GLU A 386 20.86 -24.94 -4.39
N ARG A 387 22.02 -24.61 -4.97
CA ARG A 387 22.17 -24.39 -6.41
C ARG A 387 21.80 -25.60 -7.25
N GLU A 388 22.19 -26.80 -6.83
CA GLU A 388 21.88 -28.04 -7.54
C GLU A 388 20.36 -28.26 -7.61
N PHE A 389 19.66 -28.12 -6.48
CA PHE A 389 18.20 -28.21 -6.43
C PHE A 389 17.53 -27.14 -7.31
N ILE A 390 17.98 -25.88 -7.21
CA ILE A 390 17.45 -24.77 -8.01
C ILE A 390 17.61 -25.05 -9.50
N GLN A 391 18.76 -25.57 -9.93
CA GLN A 391 19.03 -25.90 -11.33
C GLN A 391 18.15 -27.05 -11.82
N GLU A 392 18.07 -28.14 -11.07
CA GLU A 392 17.22 -29.29 -11.42
C GLU A 392 15.75 -28.87 -11.59
N ARG A 393 15.20 -28.13 -10.61
CA ARG A 393 13.81 -27.66 -10.67
C ARG A 393 13.59 -26.67 -11.80
N LYS A 394 14.55 -25.80 -12.06
CA LYS A 394 14.47 -24.82 -13.16
C LYS A 394 14.44 -25.52 -14.52
N GLU A 395 15.28 -26.54 -14.72
CA GLU A 395 15.34 -27.30 -15.98
C GLU A 395 14.05 -28.10 -16.24
N LYS A 396 13.53 -28.77 -15.21
CA LYS A 396 12.24 -29.48 -15.28
C LYS A 396 11.10 -28.52 -15.62
N LEU A 397 11.00 -27.41 -14.89
CA LEU A 397 9.97 -26.40 -15.10
C LEU A 397 10.07 -25.79 -16.52
N TYR A 398 11.28 -25.48 -16.98
CA TYR A 398 11.51 -24.98 -18.33
C TYR A 398 11.06 -25.98 -19.40
N SER A 399 11.38 -27.26 -19.22
CA SER A 399 10.99 -28.34 -20.12
C SER A 399 9.47 -28.48 -20.23
N TYR A 400 8.77 -28.40 -19.10
CA TYR A 400 7.31 -28.35 -19.06
C TYR A 400 6.75 -27.14 -19.82
N ILE A 401 7.32 -25.95 -19.57
CA ILE A 401 6.90 -24.70 -20.22
C ILE A 401 7.06 -24.80 -21.75
N GLN A 402 8.21 -25.28 -22.22
CA GLN A 402 8.48 -25.47 -23.66
C GLN A 402 7.44 -26.40 -24.29
N LYS A 403 7.15 -27.53 -23.63
CA LYS A 403 6.25 -28.56 -24.16
C LYS A 403 4.78 -28.10 -24.16
N SER A 404 4.36 -27.42 -23.10
CA SER A 404 2.94 -27.14 -22.83
C SER A 404 2.48 -25.79 -23.37
N PHE A 405 3.32 -24.75 -23.27
CA PHE A 405 2.91 -23.37 -23.55
C PHE A 405 3.53 -22.76 -24.80
N ILE A 406 4.62 -23.35 -25.33
CA ILE A 406 5.35 -22.76 -26.47
C ILE A 406 5.17 -23.62 -27.71
N LYS A 407 4.72 -22.99 -28.81
CA LYS A 407 4.60 -23.65 -30.11
C LYS A 407 5.19 -22.76 -31.19
N GLN A 408 6.22 -23.23 -31.89
CA GLN A 408 6.83 -22.54 -33.02
C GLN A 408 7.19 -21.06 -32.72
N GLY A 409 7.73 -20.78 -31.52
CA GLY A 409 8.09 -19.42 -31.10
C GLY A 409 6.94 -18.55 -30.60
N THR A 410 5.72 -19.09 -30.51
CA THR A 410 4.53 -18.39 -29.99
C THR A 410 4.06 -18.98 -28.66
N PHE A 411 3.33 -18.18 -27.88
CA PHE A 411 2.95 -18.47 -26.50
C PHE A 411 1.45 -18.71 -26.33
N ARG A 412 1.07 -19.79 -25.66
CA ARG A 412 -0.32 -20.13 -25.28
C ARG A 412 -0.60 -19.67 -23.86
N ASP A 413 -1.83 -19.23 -23.59
CA ASP A 413 -2.23 -18.83 -22.23
C ASP A 413 -2.37 -20.02 -21.28
N ARG A 414 -2.91 -21.14 -21.78
CA ARG A 414 -3.12 -22.39 -21.04
C ARG A 414 -2.52 -23.56 -21.79
N SER A 415 -2.05 -24.58 -21.07
CA SER A 415 -1.35 -25.75 -21.62
C SER A 415 -2.14 -26.48 -22.72
N PHE A 416 -3.46 -26.53 -22.58
CA PHE A 416 -4.36 -27.27 -23.47
C PHE A 416 -4.89 -26.44 -24.65
N LEU A 417 -4.60 -25.13 -24.72
CA LEU A 417 -5.07 -24.30 -25.83
C LEU A 417 -4.25 -24.54 -27.09
N GLU A 418 -4.93 -24.66 -28.23
CA GLU A 418 -4.25 -24.83 -29.51
C GLU A 418 -3.68 -23.53 -30.08
N LYS A 419 -4.39 -22.41 -29.85
CA LYS A 419 -4.07 -21.08 -30.36
C LYS A 419 -3.21 -20.29 -29.38
N SER A 420 -2.20 -19.62 -29.92
CA SER A 420 -1.32 -18.73 -29.18
C SER A 420 -1.91 -17.33 -29.06
N ASN A 421 -1.54 -16.63 -27.99
CA ASN A 421 -1.92 -15.24 -27.75
C ASN A 421 -0.79 -14.32 -28.19
N VAL A 422 -1.06 -13.54 -29.23
CA VAL A 422 -0.11 -12.56 -29.78
C VAL A 422 0.06 -11.35 -28.85
N LYS A 423 -0.42 -11.37 -27.60
CA LYS A 423 -0.12 -10.32 -26.61
C LYS A 423 0.87 -10.78 -25.54
N ASN A 424 1.24 -12.05 -25.54
CA ASN A 424 2.16 -12.70 -24.60
C ASN A 424 3.65 -12.50 -24.93
N ILE A 425 4.01 -11.39 -25.55
CA ILE A 425 5.41 -11.10 -25.93
C ILE A 425 6.34 -11.02 -24.71
N GLU A 426 5.82 -10.62 -23.54
CA GLU A 426 6.61 -10.47 -22.30
C GLU A 426 7.24 -11.78 -21.81
N TYR A 427 6.87 -12.91 -22.42
CA TYR A 427 7.39 -14.24 -22.17
C TYR A 427 8.52 -14.66 -23.13
N VAL A 428 9.00 -13.76 -24.00
CA VAL A 428 10.13 -14.00 -24.92
C VAL A 428 11.36 -14.55 -24.21
N PHE A 429 11.61 -14.17 -22.96
CA PHE A 429 12.72 -14.69 -22.16
C PHE A 429 12.70 -16.22 -21.96
N LEU A 430 11.54 -16.87 -22.20
CA LEU A 430 11.40 -18.32 -22.20
C LEU A 430 11.84 -18.97 -23.52
N LEU A 431 12.17 -18.21 -24.57
CA LEU A 431 12.81 -18.75 -25.76
C LEU A 431 14.33 -18.87 -25.55
N PRO A 432 15.02 -19.78 -26.26
CA PRO A 432 16.47 -19.81 -26.28
C PRO A 432 17.05 -18.43 -26.63
N SER A 433 18.07 -17.97 -25.91
CA SER A 433 18.64 -16.62 -26.09
C SER A 433 19.07 -16.32 -27.53
N SER A 434 19.50 -17.33 -28.28
CA SER A 434 19.85 -17.23 -29.70
C SER A 434 18.66 -16.91 -30.62
N MET A 435 17.43 -17.21 -30.19
CA MET A 435 16.20 -17.00 -30.95
C MET A 435 15.46 -15.73 -30.55
N GLN A 436 15.62 -15.27 -29.30
CA GLN A 436 14.83 -14.16 -28.74
C GLN A 436 14.80 -12.92 -29.65
N ARG A 437 15.97 -12.39 -30.00
CA ARG A 437 16.06 -11.19 -30.86
C ARG A 437 15.46 -11.40 -32.25
N THR A 438 15.65 -12.58 -32.83
CA THR A 438 15.13 -12.92 -34.15
C THR A 438 13.61 -12.98 -34.16
N GLU A 439 12.99 -13.61 -33.16
CA GLU A 439 11.53 -13.70 -33.05
C GLU A 439 10.89 -12.34 -32.69
N VAL A 440 11.51 -11.57 -31.78
CA VAL A 440 11.07 -10.20 -31.48
C VAL A 440 11.11 -9.32 -32.74
N LYS A 441 12.16 -9.42 -33.54
CA LYS A 441 12.27 -8.66 -34.80
C LYS A 441 11.19 -9.06 -35.81
N LYS A 442 10.98 -10.36 -36.03
CA LYS A 442 9.89 -10.84 -36.91
C LYS A 442 8.53 -10.30 -36.48
N TRP A 443 8.27 -10.30 -35.18
CA TRP A 443 7.04 -9.77 -34.64
C TRP A 443 6.94 -8.26 -34.87
N TYR A 444 8.00 -7.51 -34.54
CA TYR A 444 8.08 -6.07 -34.76
C TYR A 444 7.75 -5.72 -36.21
N ASP A 445 8.43 -6.35 -37.16
CA ASP A 445 8.27 -6.08 -38.59
C ASP A 445 6.86 -6.44 -39.09
N ALA A 446 6.20 -7.43 -38.48
CA ALA A 446 4.87 -7.89 -38.88
C ALA A 446 3.71 -7.06 -38.29
N ASN A 447 3.88 -6.44 -37.13
CA ASN A 447 2.76 -5.87 -36.35
C ASN A 447 2.92 -4.39 -35.98
N TYR A 448 4.10 -3.79 -36.17
CA TYR A 448 4.30 -2.37 -35.94
C TYR A 448 3.74 -1.55 -37.11
N ASP A 449 2.72 -0.72 -36.85
CA ASP A 449 2.21 0.21 -37.85
C ASP A 449 3.02 1.50 -37.84
N LYS A 450 3.70 1.76 -38.95
CA LYS A 450 4.50 2.98 -39.13
C LYS A 450 3.66 4.24 -39.16
N THR A 451 2.37 4.15 -39.46
CA THR A 451 1.44 5.29 -39.57
C THR A 451 1.01 5.77 -38.19
N SER A 452 0.55 4.84 -37.34
CA SER A 452 0.15 5.14 -35.96
C SER A 452 1.32 5.14 -34.98
N GLY A 453 2.45 4.54 -35.34
CA GLY A 453 3.66 4.46 -34.52
C GLY A 453 3.54 3.48 -33.34
N VAL A 454 2.63 2.51 -33.44
CA VAL A 454 2.28 1.57 -32.36
C VAL A 454 1.98 0.18 -32.92
N PHE A 455 2.00 -0.81 -32.04
CA PHE A 455 1.48 -2.15 -32.32
C PHE A 455 -0.04 -2.15 -32.22
N HIS A 456 -0.72 -2.64 -33.25
CA HIS A 456 -2.16 -2.88 -33.24
C HIS A 456 -2.49 -4.12 -34.07
N TYR A 457 -3.57 -4.83 -33.70
CA TYR A 457 -3.96 -6.07 -34.35
C TYR A 457 -5.32 -5.95 -35.04
N GLY A 458 -5.37 -6.21 -36.35
CA GLY A 458 -6.62 -6.37 -37.10
C GLY A 458 -7.55 -5.14 -37.04
N LYS A 459 -8.78 -5.33 -36.52
CA LYS A 459 -9.84 -4.31 -36.42
C LYS A 459 -9.90 -3.61 -35.05
N GLU A 460 -8.83 -3.67 -34.24
CA GLU A 460 -8.80 -2.96 -32.95
C GLU A 460 -9.08 -1.46 -33.15
N HIS A 461 -10.07 -0.93 -32.42
CA HIS A 461 -10.46 0.49 -32.48
C HIS A 461 -9.72 1.36 -31.45
N SER A 462 -8.99 0.72 -30.54
CA SER A 462 -8.21 1.34 -29.47
C SER A 462 -6.82 0.72 -29.39
N LEU A 463 -5.84 1.57 -29.10
CA LEU A 463 -4.49 1.19 -28.71
C LEU A 463 -4.54 0.44 -27.39
N ASP A 464 -3.97 -0.76 -27.35
CA ASP A 464 -3.66 -1.50 -26.13
C ASP A 464 -2.32 -0.99 -25.57
N MET A 465 -2.38 -0.09 -24.59
CA MET A 465 -1.19 0.56 -24.02
C MET A 465 -0.34 -0.44 -23.26
N ILE A 466 -0.96 -1.35 -22.50
CA ILE A 466 -0.23 -2.36 -21.71
C ILE A 466 0.60 -3.25 -22.64
N HIS A 467 0.00 -3.75 -23.72
CA HIS A 467 0.72 -4.58 -24.69
C HIS A 467 1.90 -3.84 -25.32
N ASN A 468 1.69 -2.57 -25.72
CA ASN A 468 2.75 -1.77 -26.32
C ASN A 468 3.88 -1.45 -25.33
N LEU A 469 3.58 -1.15 -24.07
CA LEU A 469 4.59 -0.92 -23.02
C LEU A 469 5.36 -2.20 -22.65
N LYS A 470 4.69 -3.37 -22.66
CA LYS A 470 5.37 -4.67 -22.57
C LYS A 470 6.36 -4.85 -23.72
N MET A 471 5.97 -4.51 -24.94
CA MET A 471 6.85 -4.58 -26.12
C MET A 471 8.06 -3.65 -25.99
N VAL A 472 7.89 -2.42 -25.49
CA VAL A 472 9.03 -1.52 -25.18
C VAL A 472 10.02 -2.21 -24.24
N SER A 473 9.53 -2.83 -23.17
CA SER A 473 10.37 -3.53 -22.19
C SER A 473 11.14 -4.69 -22.85
N VAL A 474 10.48 -5.50 -23.68
CA VAL A 474 11.11 -6.62 -24.40
C VAL A 474 12.16 -6.13 -25.40
N LEU A 475 11.90 -5.04 -26.13
CA LEU A 475 12.87 -4.45 -27.07
C LEU A 475 14.15 -3.99 -26.36
N TYR A 476 14.02 -3.40 -25.16
CA TYR A 476 15.17 -3.09 -24.31
C TYR A 476 15.94 -4.36 -23.88
N GLU A 477 15.22 -5.41 -23.47
CA GLU A 477 15.84 -6.67 -23.03
C GLU A 477 16.65 -7.37 -24.12
N VAL A 478 16.19 -7.35 -25.38
CA VAL A 478 16.90 -7.99 -26.51
C VAL A 478 17.90 -7.08 -27.23
N GLY A 479 18.12 -5.86 -26.73
CA GLY A 479 19.09 -4.90 -27.28
C GLY A 479 18.64 -4.18 -28.56
N MET A 480 17.34 -4.08 -28.81
CA MET A 480 16.73 -3.27 -29.88
C MET A 480 16.40 -1.87 -29.36
N PHE A 481 17.43 -1.15 -28.88
CA PHE A 481 17.29 0.13 -28.19
C PHE A 481 16.64 1.24 -29.04
N PRO A 482 17.00 1.44 -30.33
CA PRO A 482 16.38 2.47 -31.16
C PRO A 482 14.88 2.25 -31.34
N GLU A 483 14.47 1.01 -31.61
CA GLU A 483 13.07 0.62 -31.77
C GLU A 483 12.29 0.81 -30.45
N ALA A 484 12.89 0.45 -29.31
CA ALA A 484 12.30 0.66 -27.99
C ALA A 484 12.04 2.15 -27.70
N GLY A 485 13.06 2.99 -27.94
CA GLY A 485 12.98 4.44 -27.72
C GLY A 485 11.97 5.10 -28.66
N GLN A 486 11.92 4.68 -29.93
CA GLN A 486 10.95 5.17 -30.90
C GLN A 486 9.52 4.81 -30.48
N LEU A 487 9.25 3.55 -30.13
CA LEU A 487 7.93 3.12 -29.68
C LEU A 487 7.49 3.88 -28.43
N LEU A 488 8.36 3.98 -27.41
CA LEU A 488 8.04 4.70 -26.17
C LEU A 488 7.67 6.17 -26.45
N LYS A 489 8.41 6.84 -27.34
CA LYS A 489 8.11 8.23 -27.73
C LYS A 489 6.74 8.37 -28.39
N HIS A 490 6.34 7.41 -29.24
CA HIS A 490 5.00 7.44 -29.84
C HIS A 490 3.91 7.20 -28.78
N LEU A 491 4.11 6.27 -27.84
CA LEU A 491 3.18 6.04 -26.73
C LEU A 491 3.02 7.29 -25.84
N GLU A 492 4.11 8.01 -25.57
CA GLU A 492 4.08 9.30 -24.85
C GLU A 492 3.14 10.31 -25.54
N SER A 493 3.10 10.37 -26.87
CA SER A 493 2.17 11.25 -27.62
C SER A 493 0.69 10.89 -27.45
N TYR A 494 0.36 9.64 -27.10
CA TYR A 494 -1.00 9.25 -26.73
C TYR A 494 -1.32 9.65 -25.28
N ILE A 495 -0.35 9.50 -24.38
CA ILE A 495 -0.47 9.87 -22.96
C ILE A 495 -0.64 11.39 -22.77
N GLU A 496 0.00 12.21 -23.60
CA GLU A 496 -0.17 13.67 -23.57
C GLU A 496 -1.64 14.08 -23.76
N LYS A 497 -2.37 13.34 -24.61
CA LYS A 497 -3.78 13.62 -24.91
C LYS A 497 -4.70 13.34 -23.72
N SER A 498 -4.28 12.46 -22.79
CA SER A 498 -5.00 12.16 -21.54
C SER A 498 -4.46 12.97 -20.37
N GLN A 499 -4.07 14.23 -20.59
CA GLN A 499 -3.50 15.10 -19.56
C GLN A 499 -2.34 14.42 -18.82
N ASN A 500 -1.49 13.69 -19.54
CA ASN A 500 -0.32 13.00 -18.99
C ASN A 500 -0.62 11.79 -18.07
N PHE A 501 -1.85 11.29 -18.01
CA PHE A 501 -2.20 10.06 -17.29
C PHE A 501 -1.98 8.82 -18.15
N VAL A 502 -1.31 7.80 -17.62
CA VAL A 502 -1.16 6.50 -18.31
C VAL A 502 -2.43 5.67 -18.11
N LEU A 503 -3.12 5.36 -19.20
CA LEU A 503 -4.33 4.55 -19.24
C LEU A 503 -4.05 3.19 -19.90
N GLU A 504 -4.91 2.19 -19.69
CA GLU A 504 -4.75 0.87 -20.33
C GLU A 504 -5.02 0.88 -21.82
N SER A 505 -5.91 1.77 -22.26
CA SER A 505 -6.28 1.90 -23.66
C SER A 505 -6.51 3.34 -24.09
N TYR A 506 -6.24 3.60 -25.36
CA TYR A 506 -6.47 4.91 -25.98
C TYR A 506 -7.23 4.75 -27.29
N PRO A 507 -8.20 5.62 -27.62
CA PRO A 507 -8.88 5.55 -28.91
C PRO A 507 -7.89 5.86 -30.05
N LEU A 508 -7.85 5.02 -31.09
CA LEU A 508 -7.03 5.27 -32.29
C LEU A 508 -7.65 6.32 -33.21
N HIS A 509 -8.96 6.55 -33.10
CA HIS A 509 -9.71 7.52 -33.90
C HIS A 509 -10.38 8.56 -33.00
N TYR A 510 -10.29 9.83 -33.41
CA TYR A 510 -10.71 11.02 -32.66
C TYR A 510 -12.20 11.00 -32.27
N GLN A 511 -12.51 10.51 -31.08
CA GLN A 511 -13.71 10.92 -30.31
C GLN A 511 -13.38 10.90 -28.81
N TRP A 512 -12.72 11.96 -28.34
CA TRP A 512 -12.53 12.19 -26.91
C TRP A 512 -13.85 12.66 -26.30
N LYS A 513 -14.75 11.71 -25.98
CA LYS A 513 -15.74 11.97 -24.94
C LYS A 513 -14.98 12.07 -23.62
N LYS A 514 -15.43 12.92 -22.69
CA LYS A 514 -14.99 12.92 -21.29
C LYS A 514 -15.12 11.48 -20.76
N GLN A 515 -14.02 10.73 -20.78
CA GLN A 515 -13.92 9.44 -20.10
C GLN A 515 -13.60 9.74 -18.65
N GLU A 516 -14.24 9.02 -17.74
CA GLU A 516 -13.75 8.93 -16.37
C GLU A 516 -12.33 8.37 -16.43
N LEU A 517 -11.38 9.07 -15.81
CA LEU A 517 -9.98 8.68 -15.78
C LEU A 517 -9.83 7.50 -14.81
N GLU A 518 -9.87 6.28 -15.34
CA GLU A 518 -9.54 5.07 -14.58
C GLU A 518 -8.03 4.84 -14.62
N LEU A 519 -7.38 4.91 -13.46
CA LEU A 519 -5.94 4.71 -13.34
C LEU A 519 -5.60 3.23 -13.25
N SER A 520 -4.63 2.80 -14.05
CA SER A 520 -4.14 1.42 -14.06
C SER A 520 -2.76 1.31 -13.46
N ALA A 521 -2.66 0.56 -12.35
CA ALA A 521 -1.39 0.23 -11.71
C ALA A 521 -0.49 -0.55 -12.66
N GLN A 522 -1.06 -1.49 -13.44
CA GLN A 522 -0.34 -2.26 -14.43
C GLN A 522 0.24 -1.40 -15.55
N ALA A 523 -0.55 -0.52 -16.17
CA ALA A 523 -0.07 0.36 -17.23
C ALA A 523 1.01 1.33 -16.71
N MET A 524 0.81 1.88 -15.52
CA MET A 524 1.80 2.73 -14.85
C MET A 524 3.11 1.98 -14.57
N TYR A 525 3.01 0.72 -14.12
CA TYR A 525 4.18 -0.12 -13.88
C TYR A 525 5.05 -0.25 -15.14
N TYR A 526 4.44 -0.68 -16.26
CA TYR A 526 5.21 -0.87 -17.49
C TYR A 526 5.73 0.44 -18.07
N TYR A 527 5.00 1.56 -17.94
CA TYR A 527 5.48 2.88 -18.38
C TYR A 527 6.70 3.34 -17.59
N LEU A 528 6.64 3.25 -16.26
CA LEU A 528 7.75 3.66 -15.40
C LEU A 528 8.95 2.71 -15.51
N LEU A 529 8.73 1.42 -15.75
CA LEU A 529 9.79 0.46 -16.04
C LEU A 529 10.47 0.76 -17.39
N ALA A 530 9.70 1.05 -18.43
CA ALA A 530 10.24 1.42 -19.74
C ALA A 530 11.11 2.68 -19.65
N ASN A 531 10.68 3.68 -18.88
CA ASN A 531 11.45 4.88 -18.62
C ASN A 531 12.73 4.61 -17.83
N TRP A 532 12.66 3.72 -16.84
CA TRP A 532 13.85 3.34 -16.08
C TRP A 532 14.89 2.69 -17.00
N ASN A 533 14.45 1.76 -17.86
CA ASN A 533 15.33 1.11 -18.84
C ASN A 533 15.93 2.11 -19.84
N ARG A 534 15.15 3.11 -20.31
CA ARG A 534 15.65 4.21 -21.14
C ARG A 534 16.76 5.00 -20.44
N GLU A 535 16.59 5.34 -19.16
CA GLU A 535 17.59 6.08 -18.38
C GLU A 535 18.87 5.26 -18.17
N GLN A 536 18.75 3.96 -17.87
CA GLN A 536 19.93 3.07 -17.74
C GLN A 536 20.72 2.94 -19.04
N TYR A 537 20.06 3.04 -20.19
CA TYR A 537 20.72 3.07 -21.51
C TYR A 537 21.51 4.38 -21.71
N HIS A 538 20.84 5.54 -21.62
CA HIS A 538 21.50 6.83 -21.86
C HIS A 538 22.47 7.26 -20.77
N GLY A 539 22.35 6.71 -19.56
CA GLY A 539 23.31 6.91 -18.47
C GLY A 539 24.67 6.26 -18.70
N ASN A 540 24.78 5.29 -19.62
CA ASN A 540 26.06 4.72 -20.06
C ASN A 540 26.68 5.48 -21.25
N GLU A 541 25.97 6.45 -21.82
CA GLU A 541 26.45 7.34 -22.90
C GLU A 541 26.90 8.72 -22.38
N ARG A 542 26.74 8.99 -21.07
CA ARG A 542 27.25 10.17 -20.35
C ARG A 542 28.43 9.78 -19.48
#